data_AF-A0ABD5WP42-F1
#
_entry.id   AF-A0ABD5WP42-F1
#
_cell.length_a   1.000
_cell.length_b   1.000
_cell.length_c   1.000
_cell.angle_alpha   90.00
_cell.angle_beta   90.00
_cell.angle_gamma   90.00
#
_symmetry.space_group_name_H-M   'P 1'
#
loop_
_entity.id
_entity.type
_entity.pdbx_description
1 polymer ?
#
loop_
_entity_poly.entity_id
_entity_poly.type
_entity_poly.pdbx_seq_one_letter_code
_entity_poly.pdbx_strand_id
1 'polypeptide(L)'
;MPRAGALKQILRSLTVAELRSVRRAHCPRVTEYDGDKSAFVERIRRSLKRAMDDGECSYEALVETIREEFDDDGPQRVTTRLRHVLNGVEISANAGHENSSSVREAWICSELFQGLQYRLADQPYAVEQEAKFGRSSVDLLVSHEREDRQYVIEVKPAGSYSSRERLLSQLRKYRKKVPDLRRTFVLMVAERERDLPENKESVAHVVTEAEDEPQTEVVVKPPSELRY
;
A
#
# COMPACT_ATOMS: atom_id res chain seq x y z
N MET A 1 -25.63 22.11 5.83
CA MET A 1 -24.16 22.13 5.71
C MET A 1 -23.54 21.55 6.98
N PRO A 2 -22.76 20.46 6.89
CA PRO A 2 -22.05 19.92 8.04
C PRO A 2 -21.00 20.93 8.54
N ARG A 3 -20.81 21.00 9.85
CA ARG A 3 -19.91 21.99 10.48
C ARG A 3 -18.47 21.70 10.06
N ALA A 4 -17.75 22.68 9.53
CA ALA A 4 -16.33 22.59 9.12
C ALA A 4 -15.35 22.07 10.21
N GLY A 5 -15.81 21.95 11.46
CA GLY A 5 -15.11 21.30 12.57
C GLY A 5 -15.13 19.76 12.53
N ALA A 6 -16.18 19.14 11.99
CA ALA A 6 -16.34 17.68 11.95
C ALA A 6 -15.31 17.02 11.02
N LEU A 7 -15.12 17.54 9.81
CA LEU A 7 -14.08 17.05 8.89
C LEU A 7 -12.68 17.11 9.51
N LYS A 8 -12.37 18.20 10.22
CA LYS A 8 -11.07 18.35 10.89
C LYS A 8 -10.87 17.30 11.97
N GLN A 9 -11.91 16.99 12.73
CA GLN A 9 -11.85 15.97 13.78
C GLN A 9 -11.66 14.57 13.19
N ILE A 10 -12.37 14.25 12.11
CA ILE A 10 -12.22 12.99 11.36
C ILE A 10 -10.79 12.87 10.82
N LEU A 11 -10.26 13.88 10.15
CA LEU A 11 -8.88 13.81 9.64
C LEU A 11 -7.83 13.73 10.76
N ARG A 12 -8.09 14.32 11.94
CA ARG A 12 -7.17 14.21 13.09
C ARG A 12 -7.09 12.79 13.66
N SER A 13 -8.18 12.02 13.61
CA SER A 13 -8.18 10.64 14.09
C SER A 13 -7.42 9.70 13.15
N LEU A 14 -7.26 10.04 11.88
CA LEU A 14 -6.50 9.25 10.91
C LEU A 14 -4.99 9.23 11.21
N THR A 15 -4.31 8.13 10.88
CA THR A 15 -2.84 8.01 10.91
C THR A 15 -2.19 8.83 9.79
N VAL A 16 -0.86 9.06 9.85
CA VAL A 16 -0.15 9.77 8.76
C VAL A 16 -0.27 9.03 7.43
N ALA A 17 -0.21 7.70 7.44
CA ALA A 17 -0.37 6.87 6.25
C ALA A 17 -1.79 6.99 5.65
N GLU A 18 -2.81 7.05 6.50
CA GLU A 18 -4.20 7.27 6.07
C GLU A 18 -4.41 8.66 5.51
N LEU A 19 -3.83 9.68 6.14
CA LEU A 19 -3.85 11.05 5.63
C LEU A 19 -3.14 11.17 4.28
N ARG A 20 -2.03 10.45 4.08
CA ARG A 20 -1.38 10.31 2.77
C ARG A 20 -2.30 9.65 1.75
N SER A 21 -3.06 8.63 2.16
CA SER A 21 -4.08 7.99 1.31
C SER A 21 -5.17 8.97 0.88
N VAL A 22 -5.76 9.71 1.83
CA VAL A 22 -6.78 10.73 1.56
C VAL A 22 -6.23 11.84 0.67
N ARG A 23 -5.01 12.33 0.94
CA ARG A 23 -4.33 13.31 0.11
C ARG A 23 -4.22 12.81 -1.34
N ARG A 24 -3.75 11.57 -1.55
CA ARG A 24 -3.57 11.03 -2.90
C ARG A 24 -4.88 10.87 -3.66
N ALA A 25 -5.91 10.34 -2.99
CA ALA A 25 -7.20 10.08 -3.62
C ALA A 25 -7.99 11.36 -3.93
N HIS A 26 -7.98 12.34 -3.02
CA HIS A 26 -8.91 13.47 -3.08
C HIS A 26 -8.23 14.85 -3.13
N CYS A 27 -6.94 14.95 -2.85
CA CYS A 27 -6.22 16.23 -2.77
C CYS A 27 -4.79 16.14 -3.35
N PRO A 28 -4.59 15.67 -4.60
CA PRO A 28 -3.26 15.33 -5.12
C PRO A 28 -2.29 16.53 -5.12
N ARG A 29 -2.83 17.75 -5.23
CA ARG A 29 -2.08 19.02 -5.22
C ARG A 29 -1.65 19.49 -3.83
N VAL A 30 -2.11 18.86 -2.75
CA VAL A 30 -1.66 19.18 -1.39
C VAL A 30 -0.22 18.68 -1.21
N THR A 31 0.64 19.55 -0.67
CA THR A 31 2.03 19.22 -0.34
C THR A 31 2.10 18.05 0.64
N GLU A 32 3.05 17.14 0.39
CA GLU A 32 3.30 15.92 1.16
C GLU A 32 3.60 16.21 2.65
N TYR A 33 3.48 15.18 3.49
CA TYR A 33 3.83 15.22 4.89
C TYR A 33 5.32 15.49 5.08
N ASP A 34 5.60 16.52 5.88
CA ASP A 34 6.90 17.12 6.15
C ASP A 34 7.36 16.94 7.61
N GLY A 35 6.67 16.10 8.38
CA GLY A 35 6.94 15.88 9.81
C GLY A 35 5.92 16.53 10.75
N ASP A 36 5.02 17.39 10.26
CA ASP A 36 3.96 18.00 11.06
C ASP A 36 2.57 17.49 10.65
N LYS A 37 2.01 16.61 11.50
CA LYS A 37 0.70 15.99 11.25
C LYS A 37 -0.43 17.02 11.31
N SER A 38 -0.33 18.01 12.20
CA SER A 38 -1.37 19.02 12.35
C SER A 38 -1.43 19.94 11.15
N ALA A 39 -0.26 20.36 10.65
CA ALA A 39 -0.17 21.14 9.41
C ALA A 39 -0.68 20.32 8.21
N PHE A 40 -0.29 19.05 8.11
CA PHE A 40 -0.73 18.18 7.02
C PHE A 40 -2.26 17.98 6.99
N VAL A 41 -2.87 17.71 8.15
CA VAL A 41 -4.34 17.64 8.29
C VAL A 41 -5.00 18.94 7.82
N GLU A 42 -4.45 20.10 8.18
CA GLU A 42 -5.03 21.39 7.82
C GLU A 42 -4.92 21.66 6.31
N ARG A 43 -3.82 21.25 5.66
CA ARG A 43 -3.67 21.34 4.19
C ARG A 43 -4.72 20.49 3.49
N ILE A 44 -4.87 19.22 3.90
CA ILE A 44 -5.89 18.30 3.35
C ILE A 44 -7.29 18.87 3.56
N ARG A 45 -7.61 19.33 4.77
CA ARG A 45 -8.92 19.90 5.10
C ARG A 45 -9.28 21.08 4.18
N ARG A 46 -8.35 22.02 3.96
CA ARG A 46 -8.60 23.19 3.10
C ARG A 46 -8.86 22.78 1.65
N SER A 47 -8.13 21.78 1.16
CA SER A 47 -8.32 21.27 -0.20
C SER A 47 -9.67 20.59 -0.36
N LEU A 48 -10.03 19.68 0.56
CA LEU A 48 -11.34 19.02 0.57
C LEU A 48 -12.49 20.03 0.70
N LYS A 49 -12.31 21.06 1.53
CA LYS A 49 -13.32 22.10 1.67
C LYS A 49 -13.56 22.84 0.34
N ARG A 50 -12.51 23.21 -0.39
CA ARG A 50 -12.65 23.84 -1.71
C ARG A 50 -13.37 22.91 -2.69
N ALA A 51 -12.94 21.65 -2.78
CA ALA A 51 -13.59 20.66 -3.64
C ALA A 51 -15.08 20.47 -3.32
N MET A 52 -15.47 20.53 -2.04
CA MET A 52 -16.88 20.51 -1.63
C MET A 52 -17.62 21.80 -1.98
N ASP A 53 -16.99 22.97 -1.77
CA ASP A 53 -17.56 24.26 -2.12
C ASP A 53 -17.75 24.40 -3.65
N ASP A 54 -16.87 23.78 -4.45
CA ASP A 54 -16.91 23.73 -5.92
C ASP A 54 -17.84 22.63 -6.46
N GLY A 55 -18.44 21.80 -5.60
CA GLY A 55 -19.37 20.73 -5.97
C GLY A 55 -18.72 19.47 -6.59
N GLU A 56 -17.39 19.36 -6.53
CA GLU A 56 -16.63 18.22 -7.07
C GLU A 56 -16.75 16.96 -6.18
N CYS A 57 -17.08 17.14 -4.90
CA CYS A 57 -17.21 16.07 -3.90
C CYS A 57 -18.27 16.44 -2.87
N SER A 58 -19.10 15.48 -2.42
CA SER A 58 -19.98 15.71 -1.25
C SER A 58 -19.29 15.32 0.05
N TYR A 59 -19.72 15.93 1.16
CA TYR A 59 -19.22 15.56 2.48
C TYR A 59 -19.60 14.12 2.84
N GLU A 60 -20.81 13.71 2.46
CA GLU A 60 -21.33 12.37 2.68
C GLU A 60 -20.49 11.33 1.94
N ALA A 61 -20.17 11.54 0.65
CA ALA A 61 -19.34 10.63 -0.13
C ALA A 61 -17.89 10.57 0.40
N LEU A 62 -17.34 11.69 0.87
CA LEU A 62 -16.03 11.72 1.49
C LEU A 62 -16.02 10.97 2.83
N VAL A 63 -17.02 11.19 3.68
CA VAL A 63 -17.14 10.50 4.96
C VAL A 63 -17.42 9.02 4.75
N GLU A 64 -18.22 8.64 3.76
CA GLU A 64 -18.44 7.25 3.36
C GLU A 64 -17.15 6.62 2.84
N THR A 65 -16.38 7.31 1.98
CA THR A 65 -15.06 6.84 1.54
C THR A 65 -14.11 6.68 2.72
N ILE A 66 -14.08 7.66 3.64
CA ILE A 66 -13.27 7.58 4.85
C ILE A 66 -13.78 6.46 5.75
N ARG A 67 -15.07 6.18 5.80
CA ARG A 67 -15.63 5.12 6.63
C ARG A 67 -15.35 3.74 6.05
N GLU A 68 -15.58 3.56 4.75
CA GLU A 68 -15.24 2.36 4.00
C GLU A 68 -13.72 2.09 3.99
N GLU A 69 -12.90 3.14 3.86
CA GLU A 69 -11.44 3.01 3.88
C GLU A 69 -10.88 2.91 5.31
N PHE A 70 -11.55 3.49 6.33
CA PHE A 70 -10.98 3.71 7.66
C PHE A 70 -11.89 3.48 8.89
N ASP A 71 -13.22 3.65 8.91
CA ASP A 71 -13.98 3.51 10.18
C ASP A 71 -14.42 2.09 10.55
N ASP A 72 -14.52 1.14 9.63
CA ASP A 72 -15.30 -0.07 9.96
C ASP A 72 -14.61 -1.15 10.83
N ASP A 73 -13.32 -1.07 11.17
CA ASP A 73 -12.75 -1.93 12.25
C ASP A 73 -11.28 -1.62 12.62
N GLY A 74 -11.03 -0.50 13.32
CA GLY A 74 -9.78 -0.13 14.03
C GLY A 74 -8.47 -0.93 13.74
N PRO A 75 -7.68 -1.34 14.74
CA PRO A 75 -6.43 -2.10 14.53
C PRO A 75 -6.64 -3.52 13.97
N GLN A 76 -7.89 -3.93 13.69
CA GLN A 76 -8.24 -5.20 13.06
C GLN A 76 -8.33 -5.12 11.53
N ARG A 77 -8.26 -3.93 10.92
CA ARG A 77 -8.28 -3.73 9.46
C ARG A 77 -7.34 -4.69 8.75
N VAL A 78 -7.84 -5.35 7.71
CA VAL A 78 -7.03 -6.20 6.83
C VAL A 78 -5.78 -5.45 6.38
N THR A 79 -5.89 -4.20 5.92
CA THR A 79 -4.73 -3.39 5.48
C THR A 79 -3.69 -3.17 6.58
N THR A 80 -4.10 -3.00 7.83
CA THR A 80 -3.19 -2.91 8.98
C THR A 80 -2.51 -4.24 9.26
N ARG A 81 -3.24 -5.36 9.16
CA ARG A 81 -2.67 -6.71 9.28
C ARG A 81 -1.72 -7.01 8.13
N LEU A 82 -2.07 -6.65 6.89
CA LEU A 82 -1.21 -6.76 5.71
C LEU A 82 0.08 -5.98 5.96
N ARG A 83 -0.01 -4.69 6.35
CA ARG A 83 1.16 -3.91 6.73
C ARG A 83 1.96 -4.54 7.84
N HIS A 84 1.33 -5.12 8.87
CA HIS A 84 2.03 -5.73 9.98
C HIS A 84 2.81 -6.96 9.53
N VAL A 85 2.23 -7.81 8.67
CA VAL A 85 2.93 -8.97 8.08
C VAL A 85 4.05 -8.51 7.17
N LEU A 86 3.76 -7.60 6.24
CA LEU A 86 4.76 -7.01 5.36
C LEU A 86 5.88 -6.36 6.16
N ASN A 87 5.57 -5.77 7.32
CA ASN A 87 6.57 -5.15 8.18
C ASN A 87 7.33 -6.13 9.09
N GLY A 88 6.73 -7.27 9.43
CA GLY A 88 7.30 -8.26 10.32
C GLY A 88 8.06 -9.38 9.60
N VAL A 89 7.98 -9.47 8.26
CA VAL A 89 8.75 -10.47 7.51
C VAL A 89 10.24 -10.19 7.65
N GLU A 90 10.97 -11.17 8.19
CA GLU A 90 12.42 -11.14 8.23
C GLU A 90 12.96 -11.81 6.96
N ILE A 91 13.80 -11.09 6.22
CA ILE A 91 14.32 -11.55 4.94
C ILE A 91 15.73 -12.06 5.17
N SER A 92 15.89 -13.37 5.36
CA SER A 92 17.22 -13.94 5.55
C SER A 92 18.17 -13.51 4.43
N ALA A 93 19.37 -13.05 4.79
CA ALA A 93 20.41 -12.70 3.83
C ALA A 93 20.75 -13.91 2.92
N ASN A 94 20.62 -15.12 3.48
CA ASN A 94 20.90 -16.39 2.82
C ASN A 94 19.72 -16.95 1.99
N ALA A 95 18.52 -16.36 2.08
CA ALA A 95 17.38 -16.83 1.29
C ALA A 95 17.64 -16.61 -0.20
N GLY A 96 17.90 -17.69 -0.94
CA GLY A 96 18.17 -17.63 -2.37
C GLY A 96 19.61 -17.23 -2.74
N HIS A 97 20.58 -17.35 -1.82
CA HIS A 97 21.95 -16.88 -2.05
C HIS A 97 22.67 -17.52 -3.26
N GLU A 98 22.21 -18.69 -3.72
CA GLU A 98 22.73 -19.42 -4.90
C GLU A 98 21.74 -19.48 -6.08
N ASN A 99 20.49 -19.03 -5.93
CA ASN A 99 19.44 -19.24 -6.92
C ASN A 99 18.87 -17.92 -7.45
N SER A 100 18.34 -17.95 -8.68
CA SER A 100 17.83 -16.80 -9.43
C SER A 100 16.86 -15.92 -8.64
N SER A 101 16.73 -14.64 -9.03
CA SER A 101 15.80 -13.68 -8.41
C SER A 101 14.37 -14.21 -8.27
N SER A 102 13.92 -15.06 -9.19
CA SER A 102 12.61 -15.71 -9.17
C SER A 102 12.43 -16.69 -8.00
N VAL A 103 13.46 -17.44 -7.62
CA VAL A 103 13.40 -18.36 -6.48
C VAL A 103 13.31 -17.58 -5.17
N ARG A 104 14.01 -16.44 -5.11
CA ARG A 104 13.95 -15.55 -3.95
C ARG A 104 12.59 -14.87 -3.82
N GLU A 105 12.04 -14.33 -4.91
CA GLU A 105 10.67 -13.81 -4.94
C GLU A 105 9.67 -14.86 -4.44
N ALA A 106 9.73 -16.08 -4.97
CA ALA A 106 8.84 -17.18 -4.57
C ALA A 106 8.97 -17.55 -3.08
N TRP A 107 10.19 -17.57 -2.52
CA TRP A 107 10.40 -17.83 -1.10
C TRP A 107 9.79 -16.72 -0.23
N ILE A 108 10.03 -15.45 -0.57
CA ILE A 108 9.46 -14.31 0.17
C ILE A 108 7.93 -14.34 0.08
N CYS A 109 7.37 -14.61 -1.10
CA CYS A 109 5.93 -14.78 -1.28
C CYS A 109 5.36 -15.92 -0.42
N SER A 110 6.13 -16.99 -0.20
CA SER A 110 5.74 -18.10 0.67
C SER A 110 5.70 -17.72 2.15
N GLU A 111 6.71 -17.01 2.63
CA GLU A 111 6.73 -16.49 4.00
C GLU A 111 5.59 -15.50 4.25
N LEU A 112 5.36 -14.58 3.30
CA LEU A 112 4.24 -13.64 3.37
C LEU A 112 2.90 -14.37 3.37
N PHE A 113 2.71 -15.34 2.48
CA PHE A 113 1.47 -16.13 2.42
C PHE A 113 1.16 -16.80 3.75
N GLN A 114 2.13 -17.46 4.37
CA GLN A 114 1.94 -18.10 5.67
C GLN A 114 1.63 -17.08 6.76
N GLY A 115 2.36 -15.96 6.80
CA GLY A 115 2.10 -14.87 7.74
C GLY A 115 0.70 -14.28 7.58
N LEU A 116 0.23 -14.12 6.34
CA LEU A 116 -1.11 -13.62 6.03
C LEU A 116 -2.20 -14.62 6.40
N GLN A 117 -2.05 -15.89 6.04
CA GLN A 117 -2.99 -16.95 6.43
C GLN A 117 -3.14 -17.01 7.94
N TYR A 118 -2.02 -16.98 8.69
CA TYR A 118 -2.07 -16.97 10.14
C TYR A 118 -2.77 -15.71 10.70
N ARG A 119 -2.44 -14.52 10.18
CA ARG A 119 -3.00 -13.25 10.69
C ARG A 119 -4.45 -13.01 10.30
N LEU A 120 -4.94 -13.69 9.27
CA LEU A 120 -6.30 -13.57 8.74
C LEU A 120 -7.16 -14.82 8.99
N ALA A 121 -6.67 -15.84 9.69
CA ALA A 121 -7.37 -17.11 9.89
C ALA A 121 -8.79 -16.97 10.46
N ASP A 122 -8.99 -16.04 11.40
CA ASP A 122 -10.29 -15.77 12.02
C ASP A 122 -11.05 -14.61 11.35
N GLN A 123 -10.68 -14.27 10.11
CA GLN A 123 -11.25 -13.15 9.37
C GLN A 123 -11.83 -13.67 8.06
N PRO A 124 -12.86 -13.00 7.50
CA PRO A 124 -13.51 -13.39 6.24
C PRO A 124 -12.64 -13.05 5.01
N TYR A 125 -11.36 -13.44 5.02
CA TYR A 125 -10.42 -13.19 3.94
C TYR A 125 -9.73 -14.47 3.50
N ALA A 126 -9.80 -14.76 2.21
CA ALA A 126 -8.99 -15.77 1.55
C ALA A 126 -7.68 -15.16 1.06
N VAL A 127 -6.60 -15.93 1.16
CA VAL A 127 -5.27 -15.57 0.62
C VAL A 127 -4.91 -16.58 -0.46
N GLU A 128 -4.54 -16.09 -1.65
CA GLU A 128 -4.13 -16.90 -2.79
C GLU A 128 -2.73 -16.50 -3.26
N GLN A 129 -1.91 -17.50 -3.60
CA GLN A 129 -0.62 -17.31 -4.25
C GLN A 129 -0.75 -17.40 -5.77
N GLU A 130 0.03 -16.57 -6.48
CA GLU A 130 0.09 -16.58 -7.95
C GLU A 130 -1.29 -16.47 -8.62
N ALA A 131 -2.22 -15.74 -8.01
CA ALA A 131 -3.60 -15.66 -8.47
C ALA A 131 -3.68 -15.10 -9.90
N LYS A 132 -4.38 -15.82 -10.78
CA LYS A 132 -4.35 -15.57 -12.23
C LYS A 132 -5.50 -14.69 -12.68
N PHE A 133 -5.17 -13.64 -13.42
CA PHE A 133 -6.08 -12.71 -14.08
C PHE A 133 -5.82 -12.68 -15.60
N GLY A 134 -6.40 -13.65 -16.29
CA GLY A 134 -6.12 -13.92 -17.71
C GLY A 134 -4.70 -14.44 -17.90
N ARG A 135 -3.89 -13.74 -18.73
CA ARG A 135 -2.46 -14.06 -18.97
C ARG A 135 -1.49 -13.44 -17.94
N SER A 136 -2.01 -12.91 -16.85
CA SER A 136 -1.21 -12.22 -15.83
C SER A 136 -1.46 -12.88 -14.48
N SER A 137 -0.50 -12.86 -13.59
CA SER A 137 -0.65 -13.28 -12.20
C SER A 137 -0.25 -12.12 -11.28
N VAL A 138 -0.79 -12.13 -10.07
CA VAL A 138 -0.31 -11.32 -8.95
C VAL A 138 0.41 -12.24 -7.98
N ASP A 139 1.42 -11.75 -7.28
CA ASP A 139 2.20 -12.59 -6.37
C ASP A 139 1.33 -13.12 -5.22
N LEU A 140 0.57 -12.24 -4.55
CA LEU A 140 -0.47 -12.62 -3.60
C LEU A 140 -1.74 -11.80 -3.80
N LEU A 141 -2.88 -12.48 -3.67
CA LEU A 141 -4.20 -11.87 -3.63
C LEU A 141 -4.84 -12.13 -2.27
N VAL A 142 -5.42 -11.09 -1.68
CA VAL A 142 -6.24 -11.19 -0.48
C VAL A 142 -7.64 -10.73 -0.82
N SER A 143 -8.61 -11.63 -0.72
CA SER A 143 -9.99 -11.40 -1.15
C SER A 143 -10.94 -11.56 0.03
N HIS A 144 -11.85 -10.62 0.23
CA HIS A 144 -12.92 -10.81 1.21
C HIS A 144 -13.92 -11.86 0.69
N GLU A 145 -14.38 -12.77 1.56
CA GLU A 145 -15.23 -13.91 1.14
C GLU A 145 -16.63 -13.52 0.68
N ARG A 146 -17.14 -12.38 1.15
CA ARG A 146 -18.53 -11.95 0.96
C ARG A 146 -18.69 -10.57 0.34
N GLU A 147 -17.60 -9.81 0.31
CA GLU A 147 -17.62 -8.43 -0.15
C GLU A 147 -16.69 -8.37 -1.34
N ASP A 148 -17.08 -7.61 -2.35
CA ASP A 148 -16.24 -7.36 -3.51
C ASP A 148 -15.11 -6.39 -3.10
N ARG A 149 -14.12 -6.95 -2.40
CA ARG A 149 -12.95 -6.23 -1.87
C ARG A 149 -11.71 -7.08 -2.05
N GLN A 150 -10.81 -6.63 -2.92
CA GLN A 150 -9.56 -7.32 -3.22
C GLN A 150 -8.35 -6.45 -2.89
N TYR A 151 -7.29 -7.09 -2.40
CA TYR A 151 -6.00 -6.47 -2.11
C TYR A 151 -4.91 -7.28 -2.81
N VAL A 152 -4.04 -6.59 -3.52
CA VAL A 152 -2.90 -7.21 -4.19
C VAL A 152 -1.65 -6.93 -3.39
N ILE A 153 -0.77 -7.92 -3.28
CA ILE A 153 0.59 -7.74 -2.79
C ILE A 153 1.54 -8.22 -3.89
N GLU A 154 2.45 -7.35 -4.31
CA GLU A 154 3.49 -7.63 -5.29
C GLU A 154 4.85 -7.54 -4.58
N VAL A 155 5.70 -8.55 -4.75
CA VAL A 155 7.05 -8.60 -4.17
C VAL A 155 8.06 -8.28 -5.25
N LYS A 156 8.99 -7.36 -4.96
CA LYS A 156 10.06 -6.98 -5.89
C LYS A 156 11.42 -6.80 -5.21
N PRO A 157 12.46 -7.52 -5.64
CA PRO A 157 13.82 -7.32 -5.16
C PRO A 157 14.41 -6.02 -5.74
N ALA A 158 14.77 -5.08 -4.86
CA ALA A 158 15.30 -3.76 -5.23
C ALA A 158 16.67 -3.84 -5.93
N GLY A 159 17.44 -4.90 -5.65
CA GLY A 159 18.76 -5.14 -6.24
C GLY A 159 18.73 -5.24 -7.77
N SER A 160 17.76 -5.97 -8.31
CA SER A 160 17.60 -6.24 -9.74
C SER A 160 16.64 -5.30 -10.45
N TYR A 161 16.09 -4.30 -9.75
CA TYR A 161 15.14 -3.38 -10.33
C TYR A 161 15.84 -2.35 -11.22
N SER A 162 15.85 -2.63 -12.51
CA SER A 162 16.32 -1.71 -13.56
C SER A 162 15.21 -1.17 -14.45
N SER A 163 14.02 -1.80 -14.42
CA SER A 163 12.93 -1.49 -15.35
C SER A 163 11.72 -0.87 -14.65
N ARG A 164 11.78 0.47 -14.54
CA ARG A 164 10.71 1.37 -14.10
C ARG A 164 9.36 1.07 -14.76
N GLU A 165 9.33 1.05 -16.08
CA GLU A 165 8.08 0.90 -16.86
C GLU A 165 7.38 -0.43 -16.61
N ARG A 166 8.13 -1.47 -16.23
CA ARG A 166 7.59 -2.80 -15.98
C ARG A 166 6.67 -2.81 -14.76
N LEU A 167 7.10 -2.24 -13.63
CA LEU A 167 6.26 -2.20 -12.42
C LEU A 167 5.02 -1.34 -12.62
N LEU A 168 5.17 -0.14 -13.17
CA LEU A 168 4.01 0.73 -13.45
C LEU A 168 3.03 0.07 -14.41
N SER A 169 3.52 -0.62 -15.45
CA SER A 169 2.68 -1.41 -16.35
C SER A 169 1.95 -2.53 -15.61
N GLN A 170 2.59 -3.20 -14.65
CA GLN A 170 1.94 -4.22 -13.82
C GLN A 170 0.86 -3.61 -12.92
N LEU A 171 1.16 -2.54 -12.17
CA LEU A 171 0.20 -1.87 -11.28
C LEU A 171 -1.05 -1.40 -12.05
N ARG A 172 -0.86 -0.78 -13.21
CA ARG A 172 -1.97 -0.36 -14.09
C ARG A 172 -2.76 -1.56 -14.62
N LYS A 173 -2.10 -2.68 -14.93
CA LYS A 173 -2.79 -3.92 -15.33
C LYS A 173 -3.62 -4.49 -14.20
N TYR A 174 -3.12 -4.48 -12.97
CA TYR A 174 -3.86 -4.98 -11.81
C TYR A 174 -5.14 -4.17 -11.58
N ARG A 175 -5.04 -2.84 -11.59
CA ARG A 175 -6.21 -1.95 -11.50
C ARG A 175 -7.26 -2.18 -12.58
N LYS A 176 -6.85 -2.61 -13.77
CA LYS A 176 -7.78 -2.90 -14.87
C LYS A 176 -8.41 -4.30 -14.78
N LYS A 177 -7.70 -5.28 -14.20
CA LYS A 177 -8.04 -6.70 -14.32
C LYS A 177 -8.50 -7.36 -13.02
N VAL A 178 -8.10 -6.81 -11.88
CA VAL A 178 -8.47 -7.32 -10.56
C VAL A 178 -9.79 -6.64 -10.19
N PRO A 179 -10.90 -7.38 -10.08
CA PRO A 179 -12.18 -6.79 -9.75
C PRO A 179 -12.16 -6.23 -8.34
N ASP A 180 -12.75 -5.05 -8.18
CA ASP A 180 -12.94 -4.38 -6.89
C ASP A 180 -11.66 -4.25 -6.06
N LEU A 181 -10.55 -4.00 -6.75
CA LEU A 181 -9.25 -3.75 -6.17
C LEU A 181 -9.30 -2.50 -5.29
N ARG A 182 -9.14 -2.70 -3.97
CA ARG A 182 -9.12 -1.62 -2.98
C ARG A 182 -7.73 -1.06 -2.77
N ARG A 183 -6.69 -1.91 -2.81
CA ARG A 183 -5.30 -1.49 -2.61
C ARG A 183 -4.30 -2.47 -3.20
N THR A 184 -3.20 -1.94 -3.72
CA THR A 184 -2.00 -2.71 -4.07
C THR A 184 -0.89 -2.37 -3.09
N PHE A 185 -0.26 -3.38 -2.50
CA PHE A 185 0.95 -3.25 -1.71
C PHE A 185 2.14 -3.72 -2.54
N VAL A 186 3.18 -2.90 -2.67
CA VAL A 186 4.45 -3.32 -3.27
C VAL A 186 5.47 -3.51 -2.15
N LEU A 187 5.92 -4.74 -1.93
CA LEU A 187 7.02 -5.03 -1.03
C LEU A 187 8.35 -4.93 -1.81
N MET A 188 9.05 -3.81 -1.65
CA MET A 188 10.38 -3.60 -2.20
C MET A 188 11.43 -4.14 -1.25
N VAL A 189 12.13 -5.20 -1.64
CA VAL A 189 13.09 -5.91 -0.80
C VAL A 189 14.52 -5.45 -1.13
N ALA A 190 15.14 -4.68 -0.24
CA ALA A 190 16.54 -4.30 -0.34
C ALA A 190 17.43 -5.38 0.28
N GLU A 191 18.20 -6.07 -0.56
CA GLU A 191 19.08 -7.16 -0.11
C GLU A 191 20.39 -6.63 0.48
N ARG A 192 20.78 -5.41 0.10
CA ARG A 192 21.99 -4.73 0.57
C ARG A 192 21.64 -3.29 0.89
N GLU A 193 22.45 -2.68 1.76
CA GLU A 193 22.31 -1.27 2.10
C GLU A 193 22.34 -0.36 0.85
N ARG A 194 23.19 -0.69 -0.13
CA ARG A 194 23.25 0.00 -1.42
C ARG A 194 22.00 -0.11 -2.29
N ASP A 195 21.09 -1.02 -1.96
CA ASP A 195 19.83 -1.22 -2.70
C ASP A 195 18.66 -0.46 -2.03
N LEU A 196 18.92 0.27 -0.95
CA LEU A 196 17.95 1.16 -0.30
C LEU A 196 17.66 2.42 -1.14
N PRO A 197 16.45 3.00 -1.03
CA PRO A 197 16.09 4.23 -1.73
C PRO A 197 17.09 5.38 -1.50
N GLU A 198 17.55 5.60 -0.26
CA GLU A 198 18.54 6.64 0.05
C GLU A 198 19.90 6.45 -0.64
N ASN A 199 20.23 5.22 -1.02
CA ASN A 199 21.55 4.85 -1.55
C ASN A 199 21.52 4.51 -3.05
N LYS A 200 20.33 4.39 -3.66
CA LYS A 200 20.15 4.02 -5.08
C LYS A 200 18.98 4.78 -5.70
N GLU A 201 19.33 5.78 -6.49
CA GLU A 201 18.39 6.68 -7.16
C GLU A 201 17.32 5.93 -7.97
N SER A 202 17.70 4.86 -8.67
CA SER A 202 16.74 4.05 -9.43
C SER A 202 15.66 3.41 -8.55
N VAL A 203 16.01 3.00 -7.32
CA VAL A 203 15.04 2.45 -6.37
C VAL A 203 14.18 3.56 -5.79
N ALA A 204 14.76 4.68 -5.37
CA ALA A 204 13.99 5.83 -4.89
C ALA A 204 12.96 6.31 -5.93
N HIS A 205 13.38 6.45 -7.18
CA HIS A 205 12.51 6.88 -8.26
C HIS A 205 11.36 5.89 -8.51
N VAL A 206 11.64 4.58 -8.52
CA VAL A 206 10.60 3.55 -8.68
C VAL A 206 9.62 3.56 -7.51
N VAL A 207 10.11 3.74 -6.28
CA VAL A 207 9.24 3.86 -5.09
C VAL A 207 8.31 5.05 -5.23
N THR A 208 8.84 6.25 -5.52
CA THR A 208 8.03 7.47 -5.68
C THR A 208 6.95 7.30 -6.75
N GLU A 209 7.30 6.77 -7.91
CA GLU A 209 6.30 6.62 -8.99
C GLU A 209 5.27 5.53 -8.73
N ALA A 210 5.67 4.43 -8.09
CA ALA A 210 4.71 3.41 -7.66
C ALA A 210 3.76 3.98 -6.61
N GLU A 211 4.23 4.85 -5.72
CA GLU A 211 3.40 5.56 -4.74
C GLU A 211 2.47 6.60 -5.37
N ASP A 212 2.82 7.15 -6.53
CA ASP A 212 1.98 8.04 -7.34
C ASP A 212 0.84 7.30 -8.06
N GLU A 213 0.95 5.98 -8.27
CA GLU A 213 -0.16 5.18 -8.79
C GLU A 213 -1.31 5.10 -7.76
N PRO A 214 -2.56 5.43 -8.14
CA PRO A 214 -3.69 5.40 -7.24
C PRO A 214 -3.85 4.07 -6.49
N GLN A 215 -4.22 4.16 -5.21
CA GLN A 215 -4.44 3.01 -4.32
C GLN A 215 -3.22 2.08 -4.18
N THR A 216 -2.01 2.57 -4.44
CA THR A 216 -0.78 1.80 -4.24
C THR A 216 -0.10 2.22 -2.94
N GLU A 217 0.54 1.28 -2.25
CA GLU A 217 1.33 1.53 -1.05
C GLU A 217 2.64 0.76 -1.19
N VAL A 218 3.78 1.43 -1.03
CA VAL A 218 5.09 0.78 -1.13
C VAL A 218 5.65 0.58 0.27
N VAL A 219 6.02 -0.66 0.58
CA VAL A 219 6.72 -1.04 1.81
C VAL A 219 8.14 -1.41 1.43
N VAL A 220 9.12 -0.64 1.89
CA VAL A 220 10.54 -0.95 1.66
C VAL A 220 11.06 -1.78 2.83
N LYS A 221 11.72 -2.89 2.52
CA LYS A 221 12.37 -3.74 3.50
C LYS A 221 13.88 -3.67 3.46
N PRO A 222 14.52 -3.15 4.53
CA PRO A 222 15.97 -3.13 4.60
C PRO A 222 16.52 -4.54 4.80
N PRO A 223 17.83 -4.74 4.54
CA PRO A 223 18.52 -5.98 4.86
C PRO A 223 18.39 -6.35 6.34
N SER A 224 18.13 -7.62 6.63
CA SER A 224 17.91 -8.11 8.01
C SER A 224 19.14 -8.03 8.91
N GLU A 225 20.34 -7.89 8.34
CA GLU A 225 21.60 -7.78 9.08
C GLU A 225 21.92 -6.35 9.55
N LEU A 226 21.21 -5.34 9.04
CA LEU A 226 21.28 -3.98 9.56
C LEU A 226 20.48 -3.92 10.87
N ARG A 227 21.08 -4.37 11.96
CA ARG A 227 20.56 -4.08 13.31
C ARG A 227 20.80 -2.59 13.59
N TYR A 228 19.71 -1.84 13.77
CA TYR A 228 19.71 -0.44 14.20
C TYR A 228 20.17 -0.29 15.65
#